data_AF-A0A7V9MC19-F1
#
_entry.id   AF-A0A7V9MC19-F1
#
_cell.length_a   1.000
_cell.length_b   1.000
_cell.length_c   1.000
_cell.angle_alpha   90.00
_cell.angle_beta   90.00
_cell.angle_gamma   90.00
#
_symmetry.space_group_name_H-M   'P 1'
#
loop_
_entity.id
_entity.type
_entity.pdbx_description
1 polymer ?
#
loop_
_entity_poly.entity_id
_entity_poly.type
_entity_poly.pdbx_seq_one_letter_code
_entity_poly.pdbx_strand_id
1 'polypeptide(L)'
;MLLVAAIFIFGPDRLPEVARQAGKMLRTARQMASNARSQLADELGPEFGDMDLRDFSPKALVQKHLLDDLDDETPQRAGHRPLGKDEPAPYDIEAT
;
A
#
# COMPACT_ATOMS: atom_id res chain seq x y z
N MET A 1 0.35 13.69 10.79
CA MET A 1 -0.64 14.25 11.75
C MET A 1 -2.10 14.08 11.31
N LEU A 2 -2.38 13.75 10.05
CA LEU A 2 -3.76 13.61 9.54
C LEU A 2 -4.57 12.51 10.25
N LEU A 3 -3.93 11.39 10.62
CA LEU A 3 -4.58 10.31 11.38
C LEU A 3 -5.14 10.79 12.72
N VAL A 4 -4.36 11.60 13.46
CA VAL A 4 -4.77 12.14 14.76
C VAL A 4 -5.95 13.10 14.59
N ALA A 5 -5.91 13.95 13.55
CA ALA A 5 -7.01 14.85 13.22
C ALA A 5 -8.29 14.09 12.81
N ALA A 6 -8.16 13.04 11.99
CA ALA A 6 -9.27 12.19 11.57
C ALA A 6 -9.93 11.48 12.76
N ILE A 7 -9.14 10.95 13.70
CA ILE A 7 -9.64 10.35 14.94
C ILE A 7 -10.41 11.38 15.78
N PHE A 8 -9.92 12.63 15.84
CA PHE A 8 -10.57 13.69 16.61
C PHE A 8 -11.91 14.15 16.01
N ILE A 9 -11.98 14.26 14.68
CA ILE A 9 -13.19 14.71 13.95
C ILE A 9 -14.28 13.64 13.94
N PHE A 10 -13.92 12.38 13.71
CA PHE A 10 -14.86 11.26 13.67
C PHE A 10 -15.16 10.65 15.05
N GLY A 11 -14.29 10.88 16.03
CA GLY A 11 -14.34 10.28 17.36
C GLY A 11 -13.76 8.86 17.39
N PRO A 12 -12.90 8.52 18.37
CA PRO A 12 -12.25 7.20 18.46
C PRO A 12 -13.24 6.05 18.64
N ASP A 13 -14.44 6.32 19.17
CA ASP A 13 -15.45 5.30 19.43
C ASP A 13 -16.20 4.83 18.16
N ARG A 14 -16.20 5.63 17.09
CA ARG A 14 -16.93 5.30 15.84
C ARG A 14 -16.06 4.63 14.79
N LEU A 15 -14.75 4.90 14.81
CA LEU A 15 -13.77 4.26 13.93
C LEU A 15 -13.76 2.72 13.98
N PRO A 16 -13.74 2.04 15.14
CA PRO A 16 -13.74 0.59 15.18
C PRO A 16 -15.02 -0.02 14.58
N GLU A 17 -16.16 0.67 14.71
CA GLU A 17 -17.42 0.21 14.14
C GLU A 17 -17.44 0.33 12.62
N VAL A 18 -16.98 1.46 12.07
CA VAL A 18 -16.85 1.66 10.62
C VAL A 18 -15.82 0.69 10.03
N ALA A 19 -14.69 0.47 10.69
CA ALA A 19 -13.67 -0.50 10.27
C ALA A 19 -14.23 -1.93 10.23
N ARG A 20 -15.05 -2.31 11.22
CA ARG A 20 -15.75 -3.60 11.23
C ARG A 20 -16.71 -3.74 10.05
N GLN A 21 -17.46 -2.68 9.73
CA GLN A 21 -18.40 -2.70 8.61
C GLN A 21 -17.69 -2.78 7.26
N ALA A 22 -16.64 -1.98 7.07
CA ALA A 22 -15.78 -2.02 5.89
C ALA A 22 -15.11 -3.39 5.73
N GLY A 23 -14.61 -4.00 6.82
CA GLY A 23 -14.03 -5.33 6.80
C GLY A 23 -15.02 -6.42 6.38
N LYS A 24 -16.28 -6.33 6.85
CA LYS A 24 -17.36 -7.23 6.39
C LYS A 24 -17.63 -7.06 4.90
N MET A 25 -17.75 -5.81 4.43
CA MET A 25 -17.97 -5.51 3.01
C MET A 25 -16.82 -6.03 2.14
N LEU A 26 -15.57 -5.81 2.55
CA LEU A 26 -14.40 -6.27 1.83
C LEU A 26 -14.35 -7.80 1.73
N ARG A 27 -14.73 -8.51 2.81
CA ARG A 27 -14.79 -9.98 2.79
C ARG A 27 -15.85 -10.47 1.81
N THR A 28 -17.03 -9.86 1.81
CA THR A 28 -18.10 -10.18 0.85
C THR A 28 -17.68 -9.89 -0.59
N ALA A 29 -17.06 -8.74 -0.85
CA ALA A 29 -16.54 -8.38 -2.17
C ALA A 29 -15.47 -9.37 -2.66
N ARG A 30 -14.54 -9.77 -1.77
CA ARG A 30 -13.53 -10.79 -2.09
C ARG A 30 -14.16 -12.14 -2.45
N GLN A 31 -15.21 -12.53 -1.72
CA GLN A 31 -15.91 -13.79 -1.99
C GLN A 31 -16.66 -13.75 -3.31
N MET A 32 -17.32 -12.62 -3.62
CA MET A 32 -17.98 -12.40 -4.91
C MET A 32 -16.98 -12.43 -6.08
N ALA A 33 -15.82 -11.75 -5.94
CA ALA A 33 -14.76 -11.77 -6.94
C ALA A 33 -14.18 -13.19 -7.14
N SER A 34 -13.99 -13.96 -6.07
CA SER A 34 -13.55 -15.36 -6.16
C SER A 34 -14.55 -16.23 -6.91
N ASN A 35 -15.84 -16.04 -6.65
CA ASN A 35 -16.90 -16.82 -7.32
C ASN A 35 -17.03 -16.44 -8.80
N ALA A 36 -16.93 -15.14 -9.14
CA ALA A 36 -16.93 -14.69 -10.52
C ALA A 36 -15.72 -15.22 -11.30
N ARG A 37 -14.53 -15.21 -10.66
CA ARG A 37 -13.31 -15.81 -11.22
C ARG A 37 -13.47 -17.31 -11.46
N SER A 38 -14.07 -18.05 -10.53
CA SER A 38 -14.32 -19.48 -10.69
C SER A 38 -15.24 -19.75 -11.88
N GLN A 39 -16.36 -19.03 -11.98
CA GLN A 39 -17.30 -19.18 -13.10
C GLN A 39 -16.65 -18.85 -14.44
N LEU A 40 -15.85 -17.79 -14.50
CA LEU A 40 -15.14 -17.40 -15.72
C LEU A 40 -14.06 -18.43 -16.11
N ALA A 41 -13.39 -19.04 -15.13
CA ALA A 41 -12.44 -20.13 -15.36
C ALA A 41 -13.12 -21.42 -15.82
N ASP A 42 -14.31 -21.71 -15.30
CA ASP A 42 -15.11 -22.88 -15.66
C ASP A 42 -15.70 -22.76 -17.08
N GLU A 43 -16.08 -21.54 -17.52
CA GLU A 43 -16.70 -21.30 -18.84
C GLU A 43 -15.68 -21.07 -19.98
N LEU A 44 -14.54 -20.42 -19.71
CA LEU A 44 -13.54 -20.08 -20.74
C LEU A 44 -12.37 -21.08 -20.83
N GLY A 45 -12.34 -22.06 -19.93
CA GLY A 45 -11.30 -23.08 -19.89
C GLY A 45 -9.98 -22.63 -19.26
N PRO A 46 -9.10 -23.59 -18.91
CA PRO A 46 -7.83 -23.35 -18.21
C PRO A 46 -6.84 -22.47 -18.99
N GLU A 47 -7.09 -22.24 -20.28
CA GLU A 47 -6.28 -21.44 -21.20
C GLU A 47 -6.06 -19.97 -20.74
N PHE A 48 -6.99 -19.40 -19.96
CA PHE A 48 -6.95 -18.00 -19.49
C PHE A 48 -6.55 -17.85 -18.01
N GLY A 49 -6.43 -18.96 -17.27
CA GLY A 49 -6.16 -18.96 -15.83
C GLY A 49 -4.76 -18.49 -15.43
N ASP A 50 -3.80 -18.55 -16.36
CA ASP A 50 -2.38 -18.30 -16.08
C ASP A 50 -1.87 -16.92 -16.52
N MET A 51 -2.53 -16.25 -17.46
CA MET A 51 -1.93 -15.09 -18.14
C MET A 51 -2.22 -13.73 -17.48
N ASP A 52 -3.22 -13.62 -16.59
CA ASP A 52 -3.69 -12.29 -16.16
C ASP A 52 -4.03 -12.14 -14.67
N LEU A 53 -3.87 -13.18 -13.84
CA LEU A 53 -4.49 -13.15 -12.50
C LEU A 53 -3.53 -12.87 -11.34
N ARG A 54 -2.22 -12.88 -11.61
CA ARG A 54 -1.20 -12.50 -10.64
C ARG A 54 -1.09 -10.98 -10.49
N ASP A 55 -1.18 -10.25 -11.60
CA ASP A 55 -1.04 -8.80 -11.64
C ASP A 55 -2.35 -8.08 -11.27
N PHE A 56 -3.50 -8.72 -11.50
CA PHE A 56 -4.82 -8.21 -11.11
C PHE A 56 -5.28 -8.65 -9.72
N SER A 57 -4.39 -9.24 -8.92
CA SER A 57 -4.76 -9.67 -7.58
C SER A 57 -5.01 -8.44 -6.68
N PRO A 58 -6.19 -8.32 -6.04
CA PRO A 58 -6.53 -7.15 -5.21
C PRO A 58 -5.53 -6.89 -4.09
N LYS A 59 -4.87 -7.95 -3.61
CA LYS A 59 -3.81 -7.87 -2.60
C LYS A 59 -2.55 -7.17 -3.15
N ALA A 60 -2.13 -7.47 -4.38
CA ALA A 60 -0.96 -6.84 -4.99
C ALA A 60 -1.23 -5.35 -5.30
N LEU A 61 -2.45 -5.02 -5.73
CA LEU A 61 -2.86 -3.63 -5.99
C LEU A 61 -2.85 -2.79 -4.70
N VAL A 62 -3.50 -3.29 -3.64
CA VAL A 62 -3.53 -2.61 -2.34
C VAL A 62 -2.13 -2.53 -1.75
N GLN A 63 -1.34 -3.61 -1.82
CA GLN A 63 0.04 -3.60 -1.34
C GLN A 63 0.87 -2.54 -2.08
N LYS A 64 0.75 -2.44 -3.40
CA LYS A 64 1.47 -1.45 -4.19
C LYS A 64 1.04 -0.02 -3.88
N HIS A 65 -0.26 0.27 -3.85
CA HIS A 65 -0.76 1.63 -3.50
C HIS A 65 -0.45 2.02 -2.05
N LEU A 66 -0.60 1.10 -1.10
CA LEU A 66 -0.34 1.40 0.31
C LEU A 66 1.16 1.59 0.58
N LEU A 67 2.03 0.85 -0.12
CA LEU A 67 3.49 1.07 -0.08
C LEU A 67 3.87 2.40 -0.75
N ASP A 68 3.31 2.72 -1.92
CA ASP A 68 3.51 4.01 -2.60
C ASP A 68 3.11 5.19 -1.69
N ASP A 69 1.90 5.13 -1.11
CA ASP A 69 1.38 6.18 -0.22
C ASP A 69 2.24 6.34 1.05
N LEU A 70 2.79 5.25 1.59
CA LEU A 70 3.67 5.27 2.76
C LEU A 70 5.07 5.80 2.42
N ASP A 71 5.59 5.50 1.23
CA ASP A 71 6.89 5.98 0.77
C ASP A 71 6.86 7.50 0.49
N ASP A 72 5.74 8.03 -0.02
CA ASP A 72 5.51 9.47 -0.20
C ASP A 72 5.48 10.26 1.14
N GLU A 73 5.13 9.62 2.26
CA GLU A 73 5.15 10.24 3.60
C GLU A 73 6.54 10.26 4.26
N THR A 74 7.56 9.67 3.62
CA THR A 74 8.94 9.79 4.10
C THR A 74 9.53 11.08 3.55
N PRO A 75 9.78 12.14 4.35
CA PRO A 75 10.59 13.24 3.88
C PRO A 75 11.95 12.62 3.55
N GLN A 76 12.36 12.68 2.29
CA GLN A 76 13.72 12.36 1.87
C GLN A 76 14.65 13.20 2.74
N ARG A 77 15.15 12.60 3.82
CA ARG A 77 16.19 13.18 4.66
C ARG A 77 17.42 13.22 3.77
N ALA A 78 17.59 14.35 3.09
CA ALA A 78 18.87 14.77 2.54
C ALA A 78 19.83 14.92 3.72
N GLY A 79 20.56 13.84 4.01
CA GLY A 79 21.54 13.84 5.08
C GLY A 79 21.80 12.43 5.56
N HIS A 80 23.06 12.00 5.42
CA HIS A 80 23.61 10.72 5.83
C HIS A 80 23.44 9.58 4.82
N ARG A 81 23.89 9.82 3.58
CA ARG A 81 24.56 8.73 2.87
C ARG A 81 25.92 8.53 3.57
N PRO A 82 26.26 7.32 4.05
CA PRO A 82 27.61 7.06 4.53
C PRO A 82 28.56 7.30 3.36
N LEU A 83 29.57 8.16 3.56
CA LEU A 83 30.55 8.42 2.51
C LEU A 83 31.18 7.10 2.07
N GLY A 84 31.27 6.90 0.75
CA GLY A 84 32.02 5.77 0.22
C GLY A 84 33.46 5.84 0.73
N LYS A 85 34.06 4.69 1.01
CA LYS A 85 35.45 4.59 1.52
C LYS A 85 36.50 5.36 0.70
N ASP A 86 36.18 5.72 -0.54
CA ASP A 86 37.03 6.41 -1.50
C ASP A 86 36.50 7.82 -1.86
N GLU A 87 35.49 8.34 -1.14
CA GLU A 87 34.90 9.66 -1.37
C GLU A 87 35.49 10.67 -0.37
N PRO A 88 36.21 11.72 -0.81
CA PRO A 88 36.75 12.72 0.08
C PRO A 88 35.62 13.51 0.75
N ALA A 89 35.75 13.75 2.06
CA ALA A 89 34.80 14.56 2.79
C ALA A 89 34.68 15.96 2.16
N PRO A 90 33.45 16.51 2.02
CA PRO A 90 33.26 17.85 1.47
C PRO A 90 34.07 18.85 2.29
N TYR A 91 34.96 19.59 1.62
CA TYR A 91 35.79 20.58 2.28
C TYR A 91 34.97 21.84 2.56
N ASP A 92 34.88 22.22 3.83
CA ASP A 92 34.14 23.40 4.26
C ASP A 92 35.07 24.62 4.26
N ILE A 93 34.84 25.54 3.32
CA ILE A 93 35.64 26.76 3.15
C ILE A 93 35.17 27.91 4.05
N GLU A 94 34.09 27.72 4.82
CA GLU A 94 33.58 28.75 5.72
C GLU A 94 34.25 28.75 7.11
N ALA A 95 35.20 27.83 7.36
CA ALA A 95 36.05 27.85 8.54
C ALA A 95 37.27 28.78 8.33
N THR A 96 37.07 30.09 8.47
CA THR A 96 38.14 31.10 8.57
C THR A 96 37.84 32.12 9.65
#